data_AF-A0A1B3E6L5-F1
#
_entry.id   AF-A0A1B3E6L5-F1
#
_cell.length_a   1.000
_cell.length_b   1.000
_cell.length_c   1.000
_cell.angle_alpha   90.00
_cell.angle_beta   90.00
_cell.angle_gamma   90.00
#
_symmetry.space_group_name_H-M   'P 1'
#
loop_
_entity.id
_entity.type
_entity.pdbx_description
1 polymer ?
#
loop_
_entity_poly.entity_id
_entity_poly.type
_entity_poly.pdbx_seq_one_letter_code
_entity_poly.pdbx_strand_id
1 'polypeptide(L)'
;MIIQTLPALAVLAALVAACMALQLDDRRRHKRKRDELSAILQLGLVLMQGVQRHRALGGQVSSEATHNRRKLEAQLEHSWRAWGDAGGYRAWQVLLRTPEDFDGHCRLLENLLAHIQHLDLQRCHLLKLTPVVAERCWQVEELGRLRGLSIRAAAQQHCPLELRIQLQYLHDRLLMNADVALRTALARLTDDLLDVKRTTLQPAELYALFTPLIDTRIEAIQSSI
;
A
#
# COMPACT_ATOMS: atom_id res chain seq x y z
N MET A 1 27.51 -19.65 -63.97
CA MET A 1 26.83 -18.49 -63.36
C MET A 1 26.30 -18.80 -61.95
N ILE A 2 27.12 -19.41 -61.08
CA ILE A 2 26.70 -19.91 -59.74
C ILE A 2 27.49 -19.23 -58.59
N ILE A 3 28.54 -18.46 -58.89
CA ILE A 3 29.49 -17.95 -57.88
C ILE A 3 29.03 -16.63 -57.23
N GLN A 4 28.01 -15.94 -57.76
CA GLN A 4 27.55 -14.63 -57.25
C GLN A 4 26.47 -14.69 -56.15
N THR A 5 25.89 -15.86 -55.83
CA THR A 5 24.78 -15.98 -54.87
C THR A 5 25.21 -16.29 -53.42
N LEU A 6 26.40 -16.87 -53.23
CA LEU A 6 26.95 -17.18 -51.90
C LEU A 6 27.16 -15.96 -50.98
N PRO A 7 27.75 -14.83 -51.43
CA PRO A 7 27.95 -13.68 -50.55
C PRO A 7 26.61 -13.02 -50.16
N ALA A 8 25.61 -13.04 -51.05
CA ALA A 8 24.29 -12.48 -50.77
C ALA A 8 23.54 -13.27 -49.67
N LEU A 9 23.64 -14.60 -49.67
CA LEU A 9 23.05 -15.46 -48.65
C LEU A 9 23.72 -15.27 -47.27
N ALA A 10 25.04 -15.10 -47.25
CA ALA A 10 25.78 -14.85 -46.00
C ALA A 10 25.41 -13.49 -45.38
N VAL A 11 25.26 -12.45 -46.20
CA VAL A 11 24.81 -11.12 -45.74
C VAL A 11 23.37 -11.18 -45.22
N LEU A 12 22.47 -11.87 -45.92
CA LEU A 12 21.09 -12.04 -45.46
C LEU A 12 21.03 -12.79 -44.13
N ALA A 13 21.79 -13.88 -43.97
CA ALA A 13 21.86 -14.64 -42.72
C ALA A 13 22.41 -13.78 -41.56
N ALA A 14 23.43 -12.95 -41.80
CA ALA A 14 23.98 -12.03 -40.82
C ALA A 14 22.96 -10.95 -40.40
N LEU A 15 22.21 -10.38 -41.35
CA LEU A 15 21.16 -9.40 -41.07
C LEU A 15 20.01 -10.01 -40.27
N VAL A 16 19.59 -11.23 -40.62
CA VAL A 16 18.56 -11.96 -39.86
C VAL A 16 19.06 -12.25 -38.44
N ALA A 17 20.29 -12.73 -38.27
CA ALA A 17 20.87 -12.98 -36.95
C ALA A 17 21.00 -11.70 -36.11
N ALA A 18 21.42 -10.58 -36.72
CA ALA A 18 21.48 -9.28 -36.05
C ALA A 18 20.07 -8.79 -35.63
N CYS A 19 19.08 -8.93 -36.50
CA CYS A 19 17.69 -8.58 -36.18
C CYS A 19 17.13 -9.43 -35.03
N MET A 20 17.37 -10.75 -35.05
CA MET A 20 17.00 -11.64 -33.96
C MET A 20 17.69 -11.27 -32.64
N ALA A 21 18.99 -10.94 -32.68
CA ALA A 21 19.73 -10.51 -31.50
C ALA A 21 19.16 -9.22 -30.89
N LEU A 22 18.82 -8.23 -31.73
CA LEU A 22 18.17 -6.99 -31.30
C LEU A 22 16.80 -7.23 -30.68
N GLN A 23 15.98 -8.10 -31.29
CA GLN A 23 14.67 -8.47 -30.73
C GLN A 23 14.79 -9.19 -29.39
N LEU A 24 15.79 -10.07 -29.23
CA LEU A 24 16.04 -10.75 -27.96
C LEU A 24 16.51 -9.78 -26.87
N ASP A 25 17.37 -8.82 -27.21
CA ASP A 25 17.81 -7.79 -26.26
C ASP A 25 16.64 -6.89 -25.83
N ASP A 26 15.81 -6.45 -26.78
CA ASP A 26 14.62 -5.65 -26.47
C ASP A 26 13.63 -6.40 -25.58
N ARG A 27 13.36 -7.69 -25.87
CA ARG A 27 12.53 -8.56 -25.02
C ARG A 27 13.12 -8.71 -23.61
N ARG A 28 14.44 -8.85 -23.48
CA ARG A 28 15.12 -8.95 -22.18
C ARG A 28 15.02 -7.65 -21.39
N ARG A 29 15.21 -6.50 -22.05
CA ARG A 29 15.06 -5.18 -21.43
C ARG A 29 13.63 -4.94 -20.96
N HIS A 30 12.64 -5.26 -21.81
CA HIS A 30 11.23 -5.18 -21.46
C HIS A 30 10.89 -6.05 -20.26
N LYS A 31 11.32 -7.32 -20.26
CA LYS A 31 11.13 -8.23 -19.13
C LYS A 31 11.76 -7.69 -17.86
N ARG A 32 13.03 -7.24 -17.93
CA ARG A 32 13.74 -6.68 -16.77
C ARG A 32 13.02 -5.46 -16.21
N LYS A 33 12.57 -4.54 -17.07
CA LYS A 33 11.87 -3.34 -16.61
C LYS A 33 10.52 -3.68 -15.97
N ARG A 34 9.79 -4.64 -16.52
CA ARG A 34 8.57 -5.17 -15.91
C ARG A 34 8.85 -5.74 -14.53
N ASP A 35 9.82 -6.65 -14.42
CA ASP A 35 10.13 -7.33 -13.17
C ASP A 35 10.62 -6.32 -12.10
N GLU A 36 11.38 -5.30 -12.50
CA GLU A 36 11.78 -4.17 -11.63
C GLU A 36 10.59 -3.35 -11.15
N LEU A 37 9.67 -2.97 -12.05
CA LEU A 37 8.47 -2.22 -11.68
C LEU A 37 7.56 -3.01 -10.74
N SER A 38 7.35 -4.30 -11.01
CA SER A 38 6.59 -5.18 -10.12
C SER A 38 7.27 -5.29 -8.75
N ALA A 39 8.59 -5.45 -8.69
CA ALA A 39 9.33 -5.50 -7.42
C ALA A 39 9.22 -4.20 -6.60
N ILE A 40 9.35 -3.04 -7.25
CA ILE A 40 9.23 -1.74 -6.56
C ILE A 40 7.77 -1.50 -6.11
N LEU A 41 6.77 -1.86 -6.91
CA LEU A 41 5.36 -1.78 -6.49
C LEU A 41 5.07 -2.66 -5.27
N GLN A 42 5.59 -3.89 -5.24
CA GLN A 42 5.47 -4.78 -4.08
C GLN A 42 6.12 -4.17 -2.84
N LEU A 43 7.30 -3.54 -2.99
CA LEU A 43 7.97 -2.82 -1.91
C LEU A 43 7.12 -1.63 -1.41
N GLY A 44 6.48 -0.89 -2.31
CA GLY A 44 5.55 0.18 -1.98
C GLY A 44 4.37 -0.32 -1.13
N LEU A 45 3.81 -1.47 -1.46
CA LEU A 45 2.74 -2.10 -0.67
C LEU A 45 3.21 -2.50 0.74
N VAL A 46 4.41 -3.08 0.85
CA VAL A 46 5.01 -3.42 2.15
C VAL A 46 5.17 -2.17 3.02
N LEU A 47 5.66 -1.07 2.44
CA LEU A 47 5.79 0.19 3.15
C LEU A 47 4.45 0.78 3.55
N MET A 48 3.48 0.81 2.64
CA MET A 48 2.12 1.30 2.94
C MET A 48 1.50 0.52 4.12
N GLN A 49 1.51 -0.82 4.05
CA GLN A 49 0.97 -1.67 5.11
C GLN A 49 1.71 -1.47 6.43
N GLY A 50 3.04 -1.35 6.36
CA GLY A 50 3.90 -1.09 7.51
C GLY A 50 3.56 0.23 8.20
N VAL A 51 3.48 1.32 7.44
CA VAL A 51 3.15 2.65 7.97
C VAL A 51 1.71 2.67 8.52
N GLN A 52 0.76 2.01 7.87
CA GLN A 52 -0.61 1.87 8.39
C GLN A 52 -0.67 1.12 9.72
N ARG A 53 0.11 0.05 9.88
CA ARG A 53 0.19 -0.72 11.14
C ARG A 53 0.89 0.10 12.21
N HIS A 54 1.98 0.78 11.87
CA HIS A 54 2.68 1.68 12.81
C HIS A 54 1.77 2.80 13.30
N ARG A 55 1.02 3.46 12.39
CA ARG A 55 0.00 4.47 12.74
C ARG A 55 -1.04 3.94 13.72
N ALA A 56 -1.53 2.72 13.50
CA ALA A 56 -2.55 2.11 14.35
C ALA A 56 -2.01 1.73 15.75
N LEU A 57 -0.73 1.36 15.84
CA LEU A 57 -0.06 1.05 17.11
C LEU A 57 0.41 2.31 17.84
N GLY A 58 0.72 3.38 17.12
CA GLY A 58 1.26 4.62 17.68
C GLY A 58 0.29 5.39 18.58
N GLY A 59 -1.02 5.15 18.43
CA GLY A 59 -2.04 5.68 19.34
C GLY A 59 -2.29 4.86 20.60
N GLN A 60 -1.56 3.74 20.80
CA GLN A 60 -1.79 2.80 21.90
C GLN A 60 -0.62 2.83 22.89
N VAL A 61 -0.94 2.85 24.18
CA VAL A 61 0.04 2.98 25.28
C VAL A 61 0.39 1.65 25.97
N SER A 62 -0.20 0.53 25.55
CA SER A 62 0.09 -0.77 26.15
C SER A 62 1.53 -1.22 25.86
N SER A 63 2.08 -2.03 26.77
CA SER A 63 3.43 -2.62 26.61
C SER A 63 3.51 -3.49 25.36
N GLU A 64 2.45 -4.26 25.08
CA GLU A 64 2.33 -5.09 23.87
C GLU A 64 2.32 -4.23 22.60
N ALA A 65 1.52 -3.16 22.54
CA ALA A 65 1.49 -2.28 21.37
C ALA A 65 2.85 -1.62 21.14
N THR A 66 3.52 -1.19 22.20
CA THR A 66 4.88 -0.61 22.13
C THR A 66 5.89 -1.64 21.61
N HIS A 67 5.84 -2.88 22.10
CA HIS A 67 6.71 -3.95 21.63
C HIS A 67 6.48 -4.27 20.14
N ASN A 68 5.22 -4.46 19.75
CA ASN A 68 4.85 -4.75 18.37
C ASN A 68 5.24 -3.61 17.43
N ARG A 69 5.10 -2.36 17.88
CA ARG A 69 5.51 -1.17 17.11
C ARG A 69 7.02 -1.17 16.88
N ARG A 70 7.85 -1.33 17.92
CA ARG A 70 9.32 -1.37 17.76
C ARG A 70 9.79 -2.51 16.87
N LYS A 71 9.15 -3.68 16.97
CA LYS A 71 9.43 -4.81 16.07
C LYS A 71 9.14 -4.44 14.62
N LEU A 72 8.02 -3.78 14.36
CA LEU A 72 7.65 -3.30 13.03
C LEU A 72 8.61 -2.23 12.50
N GLU A 73 9.04 -1.29 13.34
CA GLU A 73 10.03 -0.28 12.98
C GLU A 73 11.32 -0.91 12.45
N ALA A 74 11.84 -1.92 13.17
CA ALA A 74 13.03 -2.67 12.75
C ALA A 74 12.82 -3.43 11.44
N GLN A 75 11.63 -4.00 11.22
CA GLN A 75 11.28 -4.70 9.98
C GLN A 75 11.23 -3.77 8.76
N LEU A 76 10.77 -2.53 8.94
CA LEU A 76 10.60 -1.58 7.83
C LEU A 76 11.89 -0.85 7.44
N GLU A 77 12.92 -0.89 8.28
CA GLU A 77 14.17 -0.17 8.04
C GLU A 77 14.83 -0.55 6.71
N HIS A 78 14.89 -1.84 6.39
CA HIS A 78 15.45 -2.29 5.11
C HIS A 78 14.58 -1.85 3.92
N SER A 79 13.25 -1.96 4.06
CA SER A 79 12.30 -1.57 3.01
C SER A 79 12.39 -0.09 2.67
N TRP A 80 12.54 0.77 3.67
CA TRP A 80 12.68 2.21 3.46
C TRP A 80 13.99 2.57 2.75
N ARG A 81 15.09 1.88 3.08
CA ARG A 81 16.37 2.07 2.36
C ARG A 81 16.28 1.61 0.91
N ALA A 82 15.61 0.49 0.66
CA ALA A 82 15.42 -0.05 -0.69
C ALA A 82 14.50 0.82 -1.57
N TRP A 83 13.59 1.58 -0.96
CA TRP A 83 12.64 2.45 -1.67
C TRP A 83 13.29 3.66 -2.33
N GLY A 84 14.41 4.15 -1.79
CA GLY A 84 15.23 5.19 -2.42
C GLY A 84 14.68 6.62 -2.34
N ASP A 85 13.47 6.84 -1.82
CA ASP A 85 12.95 8.19 -1.53
C ASP A 85 13.51 8.72 -0.19
N ALA A 86 14.56 9.54 -0.29
CA ALA A 86 15.18 10.17 0.88
C ALA A 86 14.22 11.12 1.63
N GLY A 87 13.24 11.72 0.95
CA GLY A 87 12.23 12.58 1.57
C GLY A 87 11.28 11.77 2.45
N GLY A 88 10.68 10.72 1.88
CA GLY A 88 9.84 9.76 2.59
C GLY A 88 10.58 9.08 3.75
N TYR A 89 11.84 8.68 3.56
CA TYR A 89 12.62 8.08 4.65
C TYR A 89 12.89 9.06 5.80
N ARG A 90 13.18 10.33 5.53
CA ARG A 90 13.31 11.35 6.58
C ARG A 90 11.99 11.57 7.33
N ALA A 91 10.87 11.62 6.61
CA ALA A 91 9.56 11.73 7.23
C ALA A 91 9.25 10.51 8.12
N TRP A 92 9.58 9.30 7.66
CA TRP A 92 9.49 8.08 8.46
C TRP A 92 10.32 8.18 9.75
N GLN A 93 11.57 8.62 9.65
CA GLN A 93 12.45 8.80 10.83
C GLN A 93 11.88 9.80 11.85
N VAL A 94 11.13 10.81 11.40
CA VAL A 94 10.40 11.71 12.32
C VAL A 94 9.30 10.94 13.06
N LEU A 95 8.50 10.16 12.35
CA LEU A 95 7.39 9.38 12.92
C LEU A 95 7.85 8.29 13.91
N LEU A 96 9.08 7.77 13.77
CA LEU A 96 9.67 6.88 14.79
C LEU A 96 9.79 7.56 16.16
N ARG A 97 10.00 8.89 16.18
CA ARG A 97 10.11 9.69 17.41
C ARG A 97 8.77 10.22 17.90
N THR A 98 7.80 10.36 17.00
CA THR A 98 6.43 10.82 17.28
C THR A 98 5.41 9.82 16.76
N PRO A 99 5.38 8.58 17.31
CA PRO A 99 4.51 7.51 16.81
C PRO A 99 3.03 7.86 16.91
N GLU A 100 2.65 8.73 17.83
CA GLU A 100 1.31 9.24 18.02
C GLU A 100 0.86 10.25 16.94
N ASP A 101 1.76 10.80 16.11
CA ASP A 101 1.44 11.80 15.07
C ASP A 101 0.64 11.18 13.91
N PHE A 102 -0.67 11.07 14.10
CA PHE A 102 -1.59 10.46 13.14
C PHE A 102 -1.59 11.17 11.78
N ASP A 103 -1.55 12.50 11.78
CA ASP A 103 -1.60 13.30 10.56
C ASP A 103 -0.27 13.21 9.80
N GLY A 104 0.85 13.14 10.52
CA GLY A 104 2.15 12.85 9.93
C GLY A 104 2.18 11.49 9.22
N HIS A 105 1.58 10.46 9.81
CA HIS A 105 1.42 9.17 9.13
C HIS A 105 0.52 9.28 7.90
N CYS A 106 -0.60 10.01 7.98
CA CYS A 106 -1.49 10.22 6.83
C CYS A 106 -0.75 10.89 5.67
N ARG A 107 -0.01 11.98 5.93
CA ARG A 107 0.80 12.66 4.90
C ARG A 107 1.85 11.74 4.28
N LEU A 108 2.52 10.91 5.10
CA LEU A 108 3.50 9.95 4.59
C LEU A 108 2.84 8.89 3.70
N LEU A 109 1.67 8.39 4.09
CA LEU A 109 0.90 7.43 3.30
C LEU A 109 0.39 8.03 2.00
N GLU A 110 -0.11 9.26 2.03
CA GLU A 110 -0.53 10.01 0.83
C GLU A 110 0.64 10.18 -0.16
N ASN A 111 1.84 10.51 0.33
CA ASN A 111 3.05 10.60 -0.49
C ASN A 111 3.47 9.23 -1.06
N LEU A 112 3.41 8.16 -0.26
CA LEU A 112 3.68 6.80 -0.72
C LEU A 112 2.69 6.38 -1.82
N LEU A 113 1.40 6.66 -1.63
CA LEU A 113 0.35 6.34 -2.58
C LEU A 113 0.50 7.10 -3.90
N ALA A 114 0.90 8.38 -3.85
CA ALA A 114 1.22 9.15 -5.05
C ALA A 114 2.39 8.54 -5.84
N HIS A 115 3.44 8.09 -5.16
CA HIS A 115 4.54 7.37 -5.82
C HIS A 115 4.11 6.01 -6.38
N ILE A 116 3.31 5.23 -5.64
CA ILE A 116 2.71 3.97 -6.13
C ILE A 116 1.88 4.23 -7.39
N GLN A 117 1.09 5.30 -7.42
CA GLN A 117 0.30 5.70 -8.58
C GLN A 117 1.18 5.95 -9.82
N HIS A 118 2.29 6.68 -9.65
CA HIS A 118 3.22 6.89 -10.74
C HIS A 118 3.83 5.57 -11.25
N LEU A 119 4.22 4.66 -10.35
CA LEU A 119 4.75 3.34 -10.73
C LEU A 119 3.70 2.46 -11.43
N ASP A 120 2.45 2.50 -10.97
CA ASP A 120 1.35 1.76 -11.60
C ASP A 120 1.11 2.26 -13.02
N LEU A 121 1.07 3.59 -13.23
CA LEU A 121 0.95 4.18 -14.56
C LEU A 121 2.09 3.78 -15.50
N GLN A 122 3.33 3.78 -15.02
CA GLN A 122 4.48 3.32 -15.80
C GLN A 122 4.34 1.85 -16.21
N ARG A 123 3.91 0.99 -15.27
CA ARG A 123 3.67 -0.43 -15.54
C ARG A 123 2.53 -0.62 -16.53
N CYS A 124 1.42 0.10 -16.38
CA CYS A 124 0.29 0.06 -17.29
C CYS A 124 0.67 0.48 -18.70
N HIS A 125 1.49 1.52 -18.84
CA HIS A 125 2.03 1.92 -20.13
C HIS A 125 2.90 0.82 -20.76
N LEU A 126 3.83 0.24 -19.98
CA LEU A 126 4.73 -0.81 -20.45
C LEU A 126 3.99 -2.09 -20.88
N LEU A 127 2.96 -2.48 -20.13
CA LEU A 127 2.24 -3.74 -20.29
C LEU A 127 0.90 -3.61 -21.03
N LYS A 128 0.51 -2.39 -21.41
CA LYS A 128 -0.79 -2.06 -22.01
C LYS A 128 -1.97 -2.53 -21.14
N LEU A 129 -1.87 -2.26 -19.84
CA LEU A 129 -2.90 -2.58 -18.84
C LEU A 129 -3.70 -1.32 -18.46
N THR A 130 -4.86 -1.52 -17.83
CA THR A 130 -5.62 -0.46 -17.16
C THR A 130 -5.05 -0.21 -15.75
N PRO A 131 -4.86 1.05 -15.31
CA PRO A 131 -4.42 1.35 -13.96
C PRO A 131 -5.49 0.97 -12.94
N VAL A 132 -5.15 0.09 -12.01
CA VAL A 132 -6.07 -0.43 -10.97
C VAL A 132 -5.38 -0.65 -9.63
N VAL A 133 -4.06 -0.77 -9.58
CA VAL A 133 -3.34 -1.05 -8.33
C VAL A 133 -3.37 0.19 -7.45
N ALA A 134 -3.09 1.37 -8.02
CA ALA A 134 -3.09 2.61 -7.27
C ALA A 134 -4.46 2.90 -6.62
N GLU A 135 -5.55 2.74 -7.38
CA GLU A 135 -6.91 2.92 -6.90
C GLU A 135 -7.23 1.97 -5.73
N ARG A 136 -6.89 0.69 -5.87
CA ARG A 136 -7.07 -0.30 -4.80
C ARG A 136 -6.22 0.01 -3.57
N CYS A 137 -5.00 0.54 -3.75
CA CYS A 137 -4.17 0.98 -2.63
C CYS A 137 -4.81 2.15 -1.86
N TRP A 138 -5.40 3.10 -2.58
CA TRP A 138 -6.18 4.18 -1.96
C TRP A 138 -7.35 3.64 -1.15
N GLN A 139 -8.14 2.71 -1.71
CA GLN A 139 -9.24 2.05 -0.99
C GLN A 139 -8.77 1.33 0.28
N VAL A 140 -7.61 0.66 0.23
CA VAL A 140 -6.99 0.04 1.40
C VAL A 140 -6.58 1.09 2.44
N GLU A 141 -6.06 2.23 2.01
CA GLU A 141 -5.73 3.34 2.92
C GLU A 141 -6.95 3.94 3.59
N GLU A 142 -8.10 4.03 2.91
CA GLU A 142 -9.33 4.48 3.56
C GLU A 142 -9.71 3.57 4.73
N LEU A 143 -9.58 2.24 4.56
CA LEU A 143 -9.78 1.27 5.65
C LEU A 143 -8.70 1.39 6.73
N GLY A 144 -7.45 1.58 6.34
CA GLY A 144 -6.33 1.81 7.25
C GLY A 144 -6.54 3.06 8.10
N ARG A 145 -7.10 4.12 7.52
CA ARG A 145 -7.41 5.39 8.18
C ARG A 145 -8.61 5.23 9.11
N LEU A 146 -9.67 4.56 8.66
CA LEU A 146 -10.82 4.20 9.50
C LEU A 146 -10.34 3.43 10.74
N ARG A 147 -9.57 2.35 10.57
CA ARG A 147 -9.00 1.56 11.68
C ARG A 147 -8.25 2.45 12.66
N GLY A 148 -7.35 3.30 12.17
CA GLY A 148 -6.52 4.15 13.03
C GLY A 148 -7.33 5.20 13.80
N LEU A 149 -8.33 5.82 13.19
CA LEU A 149 -9.22 6.77 13.86
C LEU A 149 -10.10 6.08 14.89
N SER A 150 -10.66 4.90 14.57
CA SER A 150 -11.52 4.16 15.48
C SER A 150 -10.75 3.76 16.74
N ILE A 151 -9.51 3.27 16.59
CA ILE A 151 -8.62 2.93 17.71
C ILE A 151 -8.38 4.15 18.61
N ARG A 152 -8.12 5.32 18.04
CA ARG A 152 -7.89 6.56 18.80
C ARG A 152 -9.16 7.04 19.51
N ALA A 153 -10.32 6.89 18.89
CA ALA A 153 -11.60 7.19 19.50
C ALA A 153 -11.89 6.24 20.69
N ALA A 154 -11.65 4.95 20.53
CA ALA A 154 -11.84 3.94 21.58
C ALA A 154 -10.85 4.04 22.75
N ALA A 155 -9.69 4.67 22.54
CA ALA A 155 -8.76 4.97 23.62
C ALA A 155 -9.28 6.06 24.58
N GLN A 156 -10.39 6.74 24.23
CA GLN A 156 -11.01 7.78 25.03
C GLN A 156 -12.32 7.29 25.62
N GLN A 157 -12.67 7.75 26.82
CA GLN A 157 -13.93 7.36 27.47
C GLN A 157 -15.18 7.77 26.67
N HIS A 158 -15.08 8.89 25.95
CA HIS A 158 -16.09 9.42 25.05
C HIS A 158 -15.40 9.81 23.75
N CYS A 159 -15.96 9.43 22.60
CA CYS A 159 -15.41 9.82 21.30
C CYS A 159 -15.55 11.35 21.10
N PRO A 160 -14.45 12.10 20.92
CA PRO A 160 -14.50 13.53 20.61
C PRO A 160 -15.32 13.82 19.37
N LEU A 161 -16.02 14.96 19.34
CA LEU A 161 -16.88 15.34 18.22
C LEU A 161 -16.12 15.37 16.88
N GLU A 162 -14.92 15.94 16.86
CA GLU A 162 -14.08 16.00 15.65
C GLU A 162 -13.75 14.61 15.10
N LEU A 163 -13.35 13.67 15.98
CA LEU A 163 -13.09 12.28 15.61
C LEU A 163 -14.36 11.57 15.14
N ARG A 164 -15.51 11.81 15.81
CA ARG A 164 -16.80 11.24 15.42
C ARG A 164 -17.21 11.71 14.02
N ILE A 165 -17.04 13.00 13.70
CA ILE A 165 -17.34 13.54 12.36
C ILE A 165 -16.45 12.88 11.29
N GLN A 166 -15.14 12.79 11.54
CA GLN A 166 -14.21 12.14 10.61
C GLN A 166 -14.54 10.66 10.40
N LEU A 167 -14.86 9.94 11.48
CA LEU A 167 -15.26 8.54 11.43
C LEU A 167 -16.57 8.35 10.68
N GLN A 168 -17.58 9.18 10.93
CA GLN A 168 -18.87 9.10 10.23
C GLN A 168 -18.68 9.30 8.72
N TYR A 169 -17.91 10.32 8.33
CA TYR A 169 -17.62 10.57 6.92
C TYR A 169 -16.93 9.39 6.24
N LEU A 170 -15.91 8.81 6.89
CA LEU A 170 -15.22 7.63 6.34
C LEU A 170 -16.13 6.40 6.29
N HIS A 171 -16.91 6.17 7.34
CA HIS A 171 -17.88 5.09 7.43
C HIS A 171 -18.85 5.14 6.25
N ASP A 172 -19.49 6.29 6.02
CA ASP A 172 -20.53 6.44 5.01
C ASP A 172 -19.96 6.26 3.59
N ARG A 173 -18.76 6.79 3.35
CA ARG A 173 -18.06 6.61 2.08
C ARG A 173 -17.70 5.14 1.82
N LEU A 174 -17.19 4.44 2.83
CA LEU A 174 -16.84 3.02 2.72
C LEU A 174 -18.08 2.13 2.56
N LEU A 175 -19.22 2.50 3.14
CA LEU A 175 -20.46 1.75 3.08
C LEU A 175 -21.04 1.64 1.65
N MET A 176 -20.81 2.66 0.81
CA MET A 176 -21.33 2.70 -0.57
C MET A 176 -20.93 1.48 -1.39
N ASN A 177 -19.67 1.05 -1.29
CA ASN A 177 -19.10 -0.05 -2.08
C ASN A 177 -18.68 -1.25 -1.22
N ALA A 178 -19.21 -1.36 0.01
CA ALA A 178 -18.78 -2.40 0.94
C ALA A 178 -19.23 -3.81 0.52
N ASP A 179 -18.33 -4.78 0.65
CA ASP A 179 -18.71 -6.19 0.65
C ASP A 179 -19.38 -6.58 1.98
N VAL A 180 -19.87 -7.81 2.08
CA VAL A 180 -20.58 -8.29 3.29
C VAL A 180 -19.69 -8.17 4.54
N ALA A 181 -18.41 -8.55 4.44
CA ALA A 181 -17.49 -8.54 5.58
C ALA A 181 -17.23 -7.13 6.09
N LEU A 182 -17.03 -6.17 5.18
CA LEU A 182 -16.87 -4.77 5.52
C LEU A 182 -18.16 -4.17 6.08
N ARG A 183 -19.33 -4.47 5.51
CA ARG A 183 -20.63 -4.02 6.06
C ARG A 183 -20.82 -4.47 7.50
N THR A 184 -20.50 -5.73 7.81
CA THR A 184 -20.57 -6.27 9.18
C THR A 184 -19.62 -5.53 10.13
N ALA A 185 -18.38 -5.28 9.71
CA ALA A 185 -17.42 -4.54 10.54
C ALA A 185 -17.84 -3.08 10.75
N LEU A 186 -18.40 -2.43 9.73
CA LEU A 186 -18.94 -1.07 9.82
C LEU A 186 -20.17 -0.99 10.73
N ALA A 187 -21.08 -1.96 10.65
CA ALA A 187 -22.23 -2.03 11.55
C ALA A 187 -21.79 -2.15 13.02
N ARG A 188 -20.84 -3.04 13.31
CA ARG A 188 -20.26 -3.17 14.67
C ARG A 188 -19.59 -1.88 15.13
N LEU A 189 -18.87 -1.19 14.24
CA LEU A 189 -18.28 0.11 14.56
C LEU A 189 -19.35 1.14 14.96
N THR A 190 -20.47 1.16 14.24
CA THR A 190 -21.57 2.07 14.52
C THR A 190 -22.19 1.78 15.89
N ASP A 191 -22.58 0.54 16.12
CA ASP A 191 -23.27 0.10 17.33
C ASP A 191 -22.44 0.28 18.60
N ASP A 192 -21.11 0.07 18.52
CA ASP A 192 -20.24 0.02 19.70
C ASP A 192 -19.36 1.29 19.89
N LEU A 193 -19.27 2.17 18.88
CA LEU A 193 -18.43 3.38 18.92
C LEU A 193 -19.18 4.67 18.55
N LEU A 194 -19.97 4.68 17.48
CA LEU A 194 -20.57 5.91 16.97
C LEU A 194 -21.88 6.26 17.67
N ASP A 195 -22.73 5.29 17.98
CA ASP A 195 -24.07 5.52 18.55
C ASP A 195 -24.12 5.42 20.08
N VAL A 196 -22.98 5.16 20.72
CA VAL A 196 -22.87 5.04 22.16
C VAL A 196 -22.41 6.32 22.85
N LYS A 197 -22.87 6.48 24.10
CA LYS A 197 -22.37 7.53 25.00
C LYS A 197 -20.97 7.19 25.54
N ARG A 198 -20.68 5.92 25.78
CA ARG A 198 -19.36 5.43 26.22
C ARG A 198 -18.93 4.29 25.33
N THR A 199 -17.69 4.35 24.84
CA THR A 199 -17.13 3.35 23.94
C THR A 199 -16.91 2.04 24.70
N THR A 200 -17.47 0.95 24.18
CA THR A 200 -17.32 -0.40 24.77
C THR A 200 -16.17 -1.16 24.14
N LEU A 201 -15.90 -0.92 22.85
CA LEU A 201 -14.79 -1.53 22.13
C LEU A 201 -13.44 -1.04 22.64
N GLN A 202 -12.53 -1.97 22.86
CA GLN A 202 -11.14 -1.69 23.15
C GLN A 202 -10.34 -1.45 21.85
N PRO A 203 -9.28 -0.61 21.91
CA PRO A 203 -8.36 -0.40 20.78
C PRO A 203 -7.88 -1.70 20.10
N ALA A 204 -7.58 -2.75 20.88
CA ALA A 204 -7.14 -4.05 20.37
C ALA A 204 -8.23 -4.77 19.56
N GLU A 205 -9.50 -4.67 19.97
CA GLU A 205 -10.62 -5.28 19.26
C GLU A 205 -10.86 -4.61 17.91
N LEU A 206 -10.74 -3.27 17.85
CA LEU A 206 -10.82 -2.52 16.59
C LEU A 206 -9.65 -2.83 15.66
N TYR A 207 -8.45 -2.99 16.22
CA TYR A 207 -7.31 -3.46 15.44
C TYR A 207 -7.58 -4.83 14.81
N ALA A 208 -8.09 -5.79 15.60
CA ALA A 208 -8.44 -7.13 15.14
C ALA A 208 -9.62 -7.14 14.16
N LEU A 209 -10.59 -6.24 14.33
CA LEU A 209 -11.79 -6.13 13.48
C LEU A 209 -11.43 -5.76 12.03
N PHE A 210 -10.56 -4.77 11.84
CA PHE A 210 -10.25 -4.24 10.51
C PHE A 210 -9.03 -4.87 9.85
N THR A 211 -8.09 -5.45 10.61
CA THR A 211 -6.84 -5.98 10.05
C THR A 211 -7.06 -7.08 9.00
N PRO A 212 -7.94 -8.08 9.19
CA PRO A 212 -8.21 -9.10 8.17
C PRO A 212 -8.77 -8.50 6.86
N LEU A 213 -9.61 -7.46 6.96
CA LEU A 213 -10.20 -6.79 5.81
C LEU A 213 -9.15 -6.05 4.97
N ILE A 214 -8.17 -5.44 5.65
CA ILE A 214 -7.03 -4.76 5.03
C ILE A 214 -6.09 -5.79 4.41
N ASP A 215 -5.69 -6.82 5.16
CA ASP A 215 -4.72 -7.82 4.71
C ASP A 215 -5.24 -8.59 3.48
N THR A 216 -6.52 -9.01 3.48
CA THR A 216 -7.14 -9.68 2.31
C THR A 216 -7.10 -8.81 1.05
N ARG A 217 -7.36 -7.50 1.18
CA ARG A 217 -7.32 -6.57 0.05
C ARG A 217 -5.91 -6.34 -0.46
N ILE A 218 -4.93 -6.26 0.45
CA ILE A 218 -3.51 -6.16 0.08
C ILE A 218 -3.06 -7.40 -0.68
N GLU A 219 -3.38 -8.60 -0.20
CA GLU A 219 -3.04 -9.86 -0.88
C GLU A 219 -3.63 -9.93 -2.29
N ALA A 220 -4.86 -9.45 -2.48
CA ALA A 220 -5.49 -9.35 -3.79
C ALA A 220 -4.77 -8.37 -4.74
N ILE A 221 -4.24 -7.26 -4.22
CA ILE A 221 -3.44 -6.31 -5.00
C ILE A 221 -2.09 -6.94 -5.35
N GLN A 222 -1.42 -7.58 -4.38
CA GLN A 222 -0.11 -8.23 -4.58
C GLN A 222 -0.19 -9.32 -5.64
N SER A 223 -1.27 -10.09 -5.65
CA SER A 223 -1.50 -11.15 -6.65
C SER A 223 -1.73 -10.61 -8.07
N SER A 224 -2.01 -9.31 -8.21
CA SER A 224 -2.23 -8.62 -9.49
C SER A 224 -1.00 -7.85 -10.02
N ILE A 225 0.14 -7.94 -9.33
CA ILE A 225 1.40 -7.26 -9.68
C ILE A 225 2.43 -8.24 -10.23
#